data_AF-A0A4Q5R761-F1
#
_entry.id   AF-A0A4Q5R761-F1
#
_cell.length_a   1.000
_cell.length_b   1.000
_cell.length_c   1.000
_cell.angle_alpha   90.00
_cell.angle_beta   90.00
_cell.angle_gamma   90.00
#
_symmetry.space_group_name_H-M   'P 1'
#
loop_
_entity.id
_entity.type
_entity.pdbx_description
1 polymer ?
#
loop_
_entity_poly.entity_id
_entity_poly.type
_entity_poly.pdbx_seq_one_letter_code
_entity_poly.pdbx_strand_id
1 'polypeptide(L)'
;MSNRPQAVSRKLSDPDFMQGLARRSFLTQAIMAAVIAGLVADRIWIGHHPPQPQFFYTDGHGTPYEVTPLNEPVMSDAEVLSWTVQSIIAAYSVNFASYRETLSKAASHFSNEGWNNFGADFIKTGNLDQIKRARLTVTAQPEQAATVLDHPLTNGSYAYKIQFPMIVTYTNENQKITQHLMVNALVVRSIVTSHPDGMVIDRINTTPISASAGG
;
A
#
# COMPACT_ATOMS: atom_id res chain seq x y z
N MET A 1 -12.48 -86.23 -7.76
CA MET A 1 -12.06 -84.81 -7.79
C MET A 1 -13.31 -83.95 -7.93
N SER A 2 -13.37 -82.80 -7.23
CA SER A 2 -14.44 -81.78 -7.26
C SER A 2 -15.52 -81.80 -6.15
N ASN A 3 -15.09 -81.67 -4.87
CA ASN A 3 -15.97 -81.24 -3.76
C ASN A 3 -15.89 -79.73 -3.46
N ARG A 4 -15.05 -78.99 -4.19
CA ARG A 4 -14.91 -77.54 -4.05
C ARG A 4 -16.21 -76.76 -4.33
N PRO A 5 -17.02 -77.07 -5.36
CA PRO A 5 -18.20 -76.24 -5.65
C PRO A 5 -19.31 -76.37 -4.59
N GLN A 6 -19.48 -77.56 -4.00
CA GLN A 6 -20.50 -77.78 -2.97
C GLN A 6 -20.13 -77.13 -1.61
N ALA A 7 -18.85 -77.15 -1.23
CA ALA A 7 -18.37 -76.48 -0.03
C ALA A 7 -18.48 -74.94 -0.12
N VAL A 8 -18.27 -74.39 -1.31
CA VAL A 8 -18.45 -72.95 -1.59
C VAL A 8 -19.94 -72.58 -1.57
N SER A 9 -20.81 -73.39 -2.18
CA SER A 9 -22.27 -73.17 -2.16
C SER A 9 -22.83 -73.18 -0.72
N ARG A 10 -22.35 -74.11 0.13
CA ARG A 10 -22.76 -74.20 1.54
C ARG A 10 -22.34 -73.00 2.38
N LYS A 11 -21.11 -72.52 2.19
CA LYS A 11 -20.62 -71.29 2.86
C LYS A 11 -21.35 -70.04 2.36
N LEU A 12 -21.71 -70.00 1.08
CA LEU A 12 -22.51 -68.90 0.54
C LEU A 12 -23.90 -68.88 1.17
N SER A 13 -24.53 -70.02 1.44
CA SER A 13 -25.86 -70.09 2.09
C SER A 13 -25.85 -69.91 3.62
N ASP A 14 -24.69 -69.83 4.27
CA ASP A 14 -24.62 -69.60 5.72
C ASP A 14 -25.02 -68.14 6.02
N PRO A 15 -26.08 -67.91 6.82
CA PRO A 15 -26.58 -66.55 7.09
C PRO A 15 -25.53 -65.67 7.77
N ASP A 16 -24.69 -66.23 8.64
CA ASP A 16 -23.60 -65.51 9.31
C ASP A 16 -22.51 -65.05 8.34
N PHE A 17 -22.20 -65.87 7.33
CA PHE A 17 -21.21 -65.54 6.29
C PHE A 17 -21.74 -64.45 5.35
N MET A 18 -23.00 -64.57 4.90
CA MET A 18 -23.66 -63.56 4.09
C MET A 18 -23.78 -62.22 4.82
N GLN A 19 -24.15 -62.23 6.11
CA GLN A 19 -24.26 -61.02 6.93
C GLN A 19 -22.89 -60.35 7.13
N GLY A 20 -21.83 -61.14 7.34
CA GLY A 20 -20.46 -60.65 7.44
C GLY A 20 -19.93 -60.01 6.14
N LEU A 21 -20.21 -60.65 5.00
CA LEU A 21 -19.85 -60.13 3.67
C LEU A 21 -20.62 -58.85 3.34
N ALA A 22 -21.94 -58.84 3.59
CA ALA A 22 -22.79 -57.68 3.39
C ALA A 22 -22.32 -56.49 4.25
N ARG A 23 -22.06 -56.71 5.56
CA ARG A 23 -21.54 -55.67 6.45
C ARG A 23 -20.22 -55.07 5.96
N ARG A 24 -19.29 -55.88 5.47
CA ARG A 24 -18.03 -55.39 4.90
C ARG A 24 -18.25 -54.56 3.63
N SER A 25 -19.14 -55.00 2.74
CA SER A 25 -19.47 -54.25 1.52
C SER A 25 -20.16 -52.90 1.80
N PHE A 26 -21.05 -52.85 2.80
CA PHE A 26 -21.68 -51.60 3.23
C PHE A 26 -20.68 -50.66 3.90
N LEU A 27 -19.74 -51.19 4.69
CA LEU A 27 -18.66 -50.39 5.28
C LEU A 27 -17.76 -49.79 4.21
N THR A 28 -17.35 -50.57 3.19
CA THR A 28 -16.53 -50.04 2.09
C THR A 28 -17.28 -48.98 1.29
N GLN A 29 -18.58 -49.17 1.06
CA GLN A 29 -19.40 -48.18 0.35
C GLN A 29 -19.57 -46.89 1.17
N ALA A 30 -19.76 -47.01 2.48
CA ALA A 30 -19.88 -45.86 3.38
C ALA A 30 -18.57 -45.06 3.44
N ILE A 31 -17.42 -45.75 3.50
CA ILE A 31 -16.10 -45.10 3.46
C ILE A 31 -15.92 -44.33 2.15
N MET A 32 -16.26 -44.94 1.01
CA MET A 32 -16.13 -44.28 -0.29
C MET A 32 -17.04 -43.05 -0.41
N ALA A 33 -18.27 -43.14 0.08
CA ALA A 33 -19.20 -42.01 0.13
C ALA A 33 -18.67 -40.87 1.01
N ALA A 34 -18.07 -41.17 2.15
CA ALA A 34 -17.47 -40.16 3.04
C ALA A 34 -16.29 -39.44 2.39
N VAL A 35 -15.42 -40.16 1.66
CA VAL A 35 -14.30 -39.55 0.93
C VAL A 35 -14.81 -38.60 -0.15
N ILE A 36 -15.82 -39.02 -0.93
CA ILE A 36 -16.42 -38.18 -1.97
C ILE A 36 -17.03 -36.92 -1.35
N ALA A 37 -17.78 -37.06 -0.25
CA ALA A 37 -18.36 -35.92 0.45
C ALA A 37 -17.29 -34.92 0.94
N GLY A 38 -16.15 -35.42 1.45
CA GLY A 38 -15.02 -34.58 1.85
C GLY A 38 -14.41 -33.79 0.68
N LEU A 39 -14.20 -34.45 -0.46
CA LEU A 39 -13.67 -33.78 -1.66
C LEU A 39 -14.63 -32.73 -2.22
N VAL A 40 -15.94 -32.98 -2.17
CA VAL A 40 -16.96 -32.01 -2.58
C VAL A 40 -16.97 -30.80 -1.64
N ALA A 41 -16.88 -31.04 -0.33
CA ALA A 41 -16.81 -29.96 0.67
C ALA A 41 -15.55 -29.09 0.48
N ASP A 42 -14.39 -29.70 0.21
CA ASP A 42 -13.15 -28.99 -0.11
C ASP A 42 -13.30 -28.09 -1.35
N ARG A 43 -13.92 -28.61 -2.42
CA ARG A 43 -14.18 -27.81 -3.64
C ARG A 43 -15.10 -26.63 -3.39
N ILE A 44 -16.16 -26.83 -2.60
CA ILE A 44 -17.07 -25.75 -2.19
C ILE A 44 -16.32 -24.72 -1.32
N TRP A 45 -15.47 -25.18 -0.41
CA TRP A 45 -14.66 -24.33 0.46
C TRP A 45 -13.72 -23.43 -0.33
N ILE A 46 -12.96 -23.98 -1.29
CA ILE A 46 -12.05 -23.24 -2.16
C ILE A 46 -12.82 -22.25 -3.06
N GLY A 47 -14.02 -22.62 -3.52
CA GLY A 47 -14.87 -21.73 -4.30
C GLY A 47 -15.37 -20.51 -3.50
N HIS A 48 -15.68 -20.69 -2.22
CA HIS A 48 -16.11 -19.60 -1.34
C HIS A 48 -14.95 -18.82 -0.71
N HIS A 49 -13.76 -19.40 -0.64
CA HIS A 49 -12.54 -18.75 -0.17
C HIS A 49 -11.48 -18.76 -1.28
N PRO A 50 -11.71 -17.99 -2.38
CA PRO A 50 -10.72 -17.92 -3.44
C PRO A 50 -9.39 -17.41 -2.86
N PRO A 51 -8.27 -18.13 -3.06
CA PRO A 51 -6.96 -17.64 -2.64
C PRO A 51 -6.67 -16.33 -3.39
N GLN A 52 -6.23 -15.31 -2.66
CA GLN A 52 -5.94 -14.01 -3.25
C GLN A 52 -4.86 -14.17 -4.33
N PRO A 53 -5.07 -13.69 -5.57
CA PRO A 53 -4.09 -13.84 -6.64
C PRO A 53 -2.85 -13.01 -6.31
N GLN A 54 -1.76 -13.68 -5.92
CA GLN A 54 -0.44 -13.08 -5.86
C GLN A 54 0.05 -12.86 -7.29
N PHE A 55 0.09 -11.61 -7.72
CA PHE A 55 0.69 -11.25 -8.99
C PHE A 55 2.21 -11.36 -8.84
N PHE A 56 2.87 -12.00 -9.81
CA PHE A 56 4.33 -12.05 -9.90
C PHE A 56 4.71 -11.42 -11.24
N TYR A 57 5.52 -10.36 -11.22
CA TYR A 57 6.17 -9.87 -12.44
C TYR A 57 7.54 -10.53 -12.54
N THR A 58 7.78 -11.25 -13.64
CA THR A 58 9.11 -11.75 -14.00
C THR A 58 9.63 -10.90 -15.15
N ASP A 59 10.49 -9.92 -14.87
CA ASP A 59 11.09 -9.08 -15.92
C ASP A 59 12.28 -9.74 -16.64
N GLY A 60 12.60 -10.99 -16.30
CA GLY A 60 13.67 -11.77 -16.92
C GLY A 60 15.10 -11.40 -16.45
N HIS A 61 15.28 -10.42 -15.57
CA HIS A 61 16.61 -9.98 -15.11
C HIS A 61 16.77 -9.83 -13.59
N GLY A 62 15.78 -10.23 -12.79
CA GLY A 62 15.87 -10.16 -11.31
C GLY A 62 15.17 -11.32 -10.61
N THR A 63 15.49 -11.45 -9.31
CA THR A 63 14.78 -12.35 -8.40
C THR A 63 13.29 -11.95 -8.40
N PRO A 64 12.35 -12.90 -8.59
CA PRO A 64 10.92 -12.61 -8.52
C PRO A 64 10.59 -11.91 -7.20
N TYR A 65 9.92 -10.75 -7.27
CA TYR A 65 9.39 -10.07 -6.10
C TYR A 65 7.86 -10.06 -6.15
N GLU A 66 7.24 -10.18 -4.99
CA GLU A 66 5.78 -10.15 -4.84
C GLU A 66 5.27 -8.76 -5.22
N VAL A 67 4.34 -8.66 -6.17
CA VAL A 67 3.68 -7.38 -6.45
C VAL A 67 2.36 -7.32 -5.68
N THR A 68 2.36 -6.54 -4.60
CA THR A 68 1.12 -6.17 -3.92
C THR A 68 0.22 -5.42 -4.92
N PRO A 69 -1.07 -5.73 -5.05
CA PRO A 69 -1.96 -5.03 -6.00
C PRO A 69 -2.19 -3.58 -5.56
N LEU A 70 -2.18 -2.60 -6.49
CA LEU A 70 -2.17 -1.13 -6.24
C LEU A 70 -3.34 -0.58 -5.39
N ASN A 71 -4.34 -1.41 -5.10
CA ASN A 71 -5.52 -1.11 -4.30
C ASN A 71 -5.36 -1.45 -2.80
N GLU A 72 -4.25 -2.07 -2.39
CA GLU A 72 -3.96 -2.39 -0.99
C GLU A 72 -2.84 -1.50 -0.41
N PRO A 73 -2.89 -1.17 0.90
CA PRO A 73 -1.85 -0.37 1.55
C PRO A 73 -0.52 -1.13 1.58
N VAL A 74 0.54 -0.53 1.06
CA VAL A 74 1.91 -1.11 1.05
C VAL A 74 2.62 -0.89 2.38
N MET A 75 2.19 0.13 3.12
CA MET A 75 2.78 0.59 4.37
C MET A 75 1.68 0.90 5.38
N SER A 76 2.03 0.87 6.65
CA SER A 76 1.14 1.36 7.71
C SER A 76 0.89 2.87 7.56
N ASP A 77 -0.28 3.35 8.00
CA ASP A 77 -0.60 4.78 7.96
C ASP A 77 0.48 5.64 8.63
N ALA A 78 1.10 5.14 9.70
CA ALA A 78 2.19 5.83 10.40
C ALA A 78 3.45 5.99 9.52
N GLU A 79 3.80 4.98 8.74
CA GLU A 79 4.93 5.03 7.79
C GLU A 79 4.63 6.02 6.66
N VAL A 80 3.41 5.98 6.10
CA VAL A 80 2.99 6.91 5.05
C VAL A 80 3.04 8.36 5.57
N LEU A 81 2.52 8.61 6.77
CA LEU A 81 2.56 9.93 7.40
C LEU A 81 3.99 10.41 7.61
N SER A 82 4.86 9.56 8.18
CA SER A 82 6.27 9.89 8.43
C SER A 82 7.01 10.21 7.13
N TRP A 83 6.87 9.36 6.11
CA TRP A 83 7.47 9.56 4.80
C TRP A 83 6.97 10.85 4.15
N THR A 84 5.66 11.11 4.20
CA THR A 84 5.06 12.31 3.61
C THR A 84 5.60 13.59 4.26
N VAL A 85 5.64 13.61 5.60
CA VAL A 85 6.17 14.74 6.37
C VAL A 85 7.64 14.99 6.02
N GLN A 86 8.47 13.96 6.00
CA GLN A 86 9.90 14.08 5.66
C GLN A 86 10.11 14.58 4.23
N SER A 87 9.40 14.01 3.26
CA SER A 87 9.48 14.38 1.84
C SER A 87 9.10 15.86 1.61
N ILE A 88 8.02 16.32 2.24
CA ILE A 88 7.56 17.71 2.10
C ILE A 88 8.51 18.66 2.83
N ILE A 89 8.96 18.35 4.05
CA ILE A 89 9.94 19.18 4.76
C ILE A 89 11.23 19.33 3.96
N ALA A 90 11.72 18.24 3.35
CA ALA A 90 12.91 18.27 2.51
C ALA A 90 12.72 19.17 1.27
N ALA A 91 11.52 19.15 0.66
CA ALA A 91 11.19 20.01 -0.48
C ALA A 91 11.15 21.51 -0.12
N TYR A 92 10.69 21.86 1.09
CA TYR A 92 10.63 23.24 1.57
C TYR A 92 11.93 23.74 2.23
N SER A 93 12.84 22.84 2.62
CA SER A 93 14.10 23.19 3.29
C SER A 93 15.22 23.46 2.30
N VAL A 94 15.25 24.67 1.75
CA VAL A 94 16.11 25.03 0.61
C VAL A 94 17.07 26.17 0.97
N ASN A 95 18.35 26.03 0.58
CA ASN A 95 19.35 27.08 0.70
C ASN A 95 19.62 27.74 -0.67
N PHE A 96 19.80 29.06 -0.72
CA PHE A 96 20.17 29.80 -1.94
C PHE A 96 21.40 29.22 -2.68
N ALA A 97 22.34 28.59 -1.97
CA ALA A 97 23.55 28.03 -2.57
C ALA A 97 23.33 26.64 -3.18
N SER A 98 22.52 25.78 -2.53
CA SER A 98 22.34 24.37 -2.89
C SER A 98 20.94 24.03 -3.42
N TYR A 99 20.10 25.03 -3.72
CA TYR A 99 18.70 24.81 -4.08
C TYR A 99 18.49 23.84 -5.24
N ARG A 100 19.36 23.85 -6.25
CA ARG A 100 19.23 22.96 -7.41
C ARG A 100 19.36 21.49 -7.00
N GLU A 101 20.33 21.19 -6.15
CA GLU A 101 20.57 19.84 -5.67
C GLU A 101 19.45 19.39 -4.74
N THR A 102 19.05 20.24 -3.78
CA THR A 102 17.95 19.94 -2.85
C THR A 102 16.65 19.70 -3.59
N LEU A 103 16.28 20.57 -4.53
CA LEU A 103 15.04 20.44 -5.30
C LEU A 103 15.09 19.23 -6.26
N SER A 104 16.25 18.94 -6.86
CA SER A 104 16.40 17.74 -7.69
C SER A 104 16.23 16.45 -6.90
N LYS A 105 16.72 16.41 -5.65
CA LYS A 105 16.51 15.28 -4.73
C LYS A 105 15.07 15.21 -4.28
N ALA A 106 14.46 16.34 -3.93
CA ALA A 106 13.05 16.36 -3.54
C ALA A 106 12.13 15.88 -4.66
N ALA A 107 12.42 16.24 -5.91
CA ALA A 107 11.61 15.90 -7.08
C ALA A 107 11.36 14.40 -7.26
N SER A 108 12.27 13.52 -6.80
CA SER A 108 12.07 12.06 -6.90
C SER A 108 10.94 11.53 -6.02
N HIS A 109 10.44 12.30 -5.06
CA HIS A 109 9.31 11.91 -4.20
C HIS A 109 7.95 12.40 -4.73
N PHE A 110 7.93 13.13 -5.85
CA PHE A 110 6.71 13.70 -6.43
C PHE A 110 6.34 13.01 -7.74
N SER A 111 5.04 12.98 -8.04
CA SER A 111 4.58 12.71 -9.40
C SER A 111 4.90 13.90 -10.31
N ASN A 112 4.86 13.72 -11.63
CA ASN A 112 5.02 14.84 -12.56
C ASN A 112 3.98 15.94 -12.34
N GLU A 113 2.73 15.57 -12.02
CA GLU A 113 1.67 16.53 -11.67
C GLU A 113 1.99 17.23 -10.35
N GLY A 114 2.34 16.46 -9.31
CA GLY A 114 2.65 16.97 -7.99
C GLY A 114 3.85 17.92 -7.99
N TRP A 115 4.89 17.59 -8.75
CA TRP A 115 6.08 18.45 -8.89
C TRP A 115 5.75 19.77 -9.60
N ASN A 116 4.94 19.71 -10.66
CA ASN A 116 4.51 20.91 -11.37
C ASN A 116 3.60 21.78 -10.50
N ASN A 117 2.70 21.17 -9.71
CA ASN A 117 1.84 21.88 -8.77
C ASN A 117 2.66 22.52 -7.63
N PHE A 118 3.57 21.77 -7.02
CA PHE A 118 4.52 22.29 -6.04
C PHE A 118 5.34 23.45 -6.61
N GLY A 119 5.92 23.27 -7.80
CA GLY A 119 6.70 24.29 -8.48
C GLY A 119 5.87 25.53 -8.79
N ALA A 120 4.61 25.37 -9.24
CA ALA A 120 3.73 26.49 -9.47
C ALA A 120 3.48 27.29 -8.18
N ASP A 121 3.19 26.63 -7.06
CA ASP A 121 2.89 27.32 -5.81
C ASP A 121 4.16 27.91 -5.16
N PHE A 122 5.26 27.17 -5.18
CA PHE A 122 6.55 27.59 -4.62
C PHE A 122 7.24 28.69 -5.44
N ILE A 123 7.11 28.67 -6.78
CA ILE A 123 7.67 29.68 -7.67
C ILE A 123 6.73 30.90 -7.79
N LYS A 124 5.40 30.72 -7.92
CA LYS A 124 4.45 31.85 -8.07
C LYS A 124 4.36 32.71 -6.82
N THR A 125 4.55 32.15 -5.63
CA THR A 125 4.60 32.93 -4.38
C THR A 125 5.85 33.82 -4.28
N GLY A 126 6.72 33.84 -5.30
CA GLY A 126 7.90 34.71 -5.38
C GLY A 126 9.07 34.24 -4.51
N ASN A 127 8.92 33.08 -3.86
CA ASN A 127 9.86 32.59 -2.87
C ASN A 127 11.22 32.26 -3.48
N LEU A 128 11.30 31.57 -4.61
CA LEU A 128 12.60 31.13 -5.15
C LEU A 128 13.50 32.29 -5.62
N ASP A 129 12.94 33.28 -6.33
CA ASP A 129 13.72 34.43 -6.76
C ASP A 129 14.09 35.36 -5.61
N GLN A 130 13.24 35.45 -4.58
CA GLN A 130 13.58 36.16 -3.34
C GLN A 130 14.67 35.43 -2.56
N ILE A 131 14.60 34.10 -2.46
CA ILE A 131 15.64 33.25 -1.83
C ILE A 131 16.98 33.48 -2.50
N LYS A 132 17.03 33.53 -3.83
CA LYS A 132 18.26 33.80 -4.59
C LYS A 132 18.78 35.22 -4.39
N ARG A 133 17.91 36.24 -4.54
CA ARG A 133 18.32 37.65 -4.46
C ARG A 133 18.76 38.06 -3.05
N ALA A 134 18.02 37.62 -2.03
CA ALA A 134 18.27 37.98 -0.64
C ALA A 134 19.14 36.96 0.11
N ARG A 135 19.70 35.96 -0.61
CA ARG A 135 20.54 34.88 -0.08
C ARG A 135 19.93 34.20 1.14
N LEU A 136 18.65 33.87 1.06
CA LEU A 136 17.92 33.27 2.17
C LEU A 136 18.25 31.78 2.30
N THR A 137 18.27 31.32 3.54
CA THR A 137 18.14 29.90 3.88
C THR A 137 16.73 29.68 4.39
N VAL A 138 16.01 28.75 3.76
CA VAL A 138 14.67 28.34 4.14
C VAL A 138 14.74 27.04 4.89
N THR A 139 14.14 26.99 6.06
CA THR A 139 14.00 25.78 6.86
C THR A 139 12.53 25.53 7.15
N ALA A 140 12.08 24.29 6.94
CA ALA A 140 10.73 23.86 7.27
C ALA A 140 10.78 22.85 8.43
N GLN A 141 9.79 22.94 9.33
CA GLN A 141 9.64 22.01 10.45
C GLN A 141 8.16 21.73 10.69
N PRO A 142 7.78 20.48 11.05
CA PRO A 142 6.40 20.17 11.37
C PRO A 142 6.06 20.79 12.74
N GLU A 143 4.92 21.46 12.83
CA GLU A 143 4.46 22.06 14.09
C GLU A 143 3.72 21.03 14.95
N GLN A 144 2.98 20.13 14.30
CA GLN A 144 2.21 19.06 14.92
C GLN A 144 2.30 17.77 14.09
N ALA A 145 1.82 16.67 14.67
CA ALA A 145 1.75 15.39 13.98
C ALA A 145 0.80 15.47 12.77
N ALA A 146 1.17 14.76 11.70
CA ALA A 146 0.32 14.63 10.54
C ALA A 146 -0.85 13.67 10.78
N THR A 147 -1.96 13.94 10.09
CA THR A 147 -3.19 13.15 10.19
C THR A 147 -3.65 12.74 8.81
N VAL A 148 -4.18 11.52 8.69
CA VAL A 148 -4.88 11.09 7.48
C VAL A 148 -6.33 11.56 7.59
N LEU A 149 -6.76 12.38 6.64
CA LEU A 149 -8.13 12.86 6.55
C LEU A 149 -9.04 11.86 5.86
N ASP A 150 -8.53 11.17 4.84
CA ASP A 150 -9.33 10.32 3.96
C ASP A 150 -8.44 9.39 3.12
N HIS A 151 -9.04 8.32 2.60
CA HIS A 151 -8.42 7.31 1.74
C HIS A 151 -9.14 7.21 0.40
N PRO A 152 -9.04 8.24 -0.47
CA PRO A 152 -9.68 8.18 -1.77
C PRO A 152 -9.00 7.16 -2.70
N LEU A 153 -9.77 6.61 -3.63
CA LEU A 153 -9.22 5.98 -4.83
C LEU A 153 -9.02 7.04 -5.90
N THR A 154 -7.77 7.26 -6.30
CA THR A 154 -7.41 8.21 -7.37
C THR A 154 -6.94 7.41 -8.58
N ASN A 155 -7.66 7.51 -9.70
CA ASN A 155 -7.33 6.80 -10.95
C ASN A 155 -7.14 5.28 -10.79
N GLY A 156 -7.86 4.65 -9.85
CA GLY A 156 -7.76 3.22 -9.55
C GLY A 156 -6.60 2.83 -8.63
N SER A 157 -5.78 3.79 -8.18
CA SER A 157 -4.73 3.60 -7.19
C SER A 157 -5.18 4.06 -5.81
N TYR A 158 -4.71 3.37 -4.77
CA TYR A 158 -4.93 3.80 -3.38
C TYR A 158 -4.22 5.14 -3.13
N ALA A 159 -4.89 6.06 -2.45
CA ALA A 159 -4.35 7.36 -2.12
C ALA A 159 -4.70 7.79 -0.69
N TYR A 160 -3.87 8.66 -0.14
CA TYR A 160 -3.98 9.20 1.21
C TYR A 160 -4.11 10.71 1.13
N LYS A 161 -5.18 11.27 1.68
CA LYS A 161 -5.27 12.72 1.95
C LYS A 161 -4.66 12.97 3.31
N ILE A 162 -3.52 13.65 3.34
CA ILE A 162 -2.76 13.92 4.55
C ILE A 162 -2.76 15.42 4.82
N GLN A 163 -2.94 15.79 6.08
CA GLN A 163 -2.89 17.17 6.53
C GLN A 163 -1.99 17.32 7.75
N PHE A 164 -1.15 18.37 7.74
CA PHE A 164 -0.36 18.77 8.89
C PHE A 164 0.06 20.25 8.86
N PRO A 165 0.16 20.91 10.02
CA PRO A 165 0.73 22.24 10.11
C PRO A 165 2.27 22.17 10.10
N MET A 166 2.90 23.11 9.40
CA MET A 166 4.34 23.29 9.38
C MET A 166 4.72 24.77 9.52
N ILE A 167 5.90 25.00 10.07
CA ILE A 167 6.50 26.32 10.16
C ILE A 167 7.63 26.41 9.14
N VAL A 168 7.60 27.45 8.32
CA VAL A 168 8.65 27.76 7.35
C VAL A 168 9.35 29.05 7.78
N THR A 169 10.67 28.97 7.96
CA THR A 169 11.49 30.10 8.40
C THR A 169 12.46 30.49 7.29
N TYR A 170 12.41 31.76 6.89
CA TYR A 170 13.30 32.38 5.94
C TYR A 170 14.32 33.22 6.70
N THR A 171 15.60 32.85 6.62
CA THR A 171 16.67 33.53 7.39
C THR A 171 17.80 33.98 6.47
N ASN A 172 18.29 35.21 6.70
CA ASN A 172 19.61 35.66 6.24
C ASN A 172 20.32 36.40 7.39
N GLU A 173 21.42 37.08 7.07
CA GLU A 173 22.23 37.83 8.06
C GLU A 173 21.46 38.98 8.74
N ASN A 174 20.41 39.52 8.10
CA ASN A 174 19.74 40.75 8.53
C ASN A 174 18.28 40.53 8.98
N GLN A 175 17.65 39.43 8.57
CA GLN A 175 16.22 39.21 8.70
C GLN A 175 15.90 37.74 8.95
N LYS A 176 14.89 37.53 9.79
CA LYS A 176 14.26 36.24 10.04
C LYS A 176 12.74 36.41 9.94
N ILE A 177 12.13 35.73 8.98
CA ILE A 177 10.69 35.77 8.73
C ILE A 177 10.15 34.36 8.92
N THR A 178 9.11 34.21 9.72
CA THR A 178 8.48 32.92 10.01
C THR A 178 7.05 32.92 9.48
N GLN A 179 6.66 31.81 8.84
CA GLN A 179 5.32 31.60 8.31
C GLN A 179 4.77 30.26 8.81
N HIS A 180 3.51 30.28 9.27
CA HIS A 180 2.78 29.08 9.65
C HIS A 180 1.88 28.66 8.48
N LEU A 181 2.06 27.43 8.00
CA LEU A 181 1.37 26.90 6.83
C LEU A 181 0.66 25.60 7.18
N MET A 182 -0.58 25.45 6.75
CA MET A 182 -1.27 24.17 6.75
C MET A 182 -1.02 23.49 5.40
N VAL A 183 -0.40 22.31 5.45
CA VAL A 183 -0.14 21.46 4.29
C VAL A 183 -1.30 20.51 4.08
N ASN A 184 -1.83 20.48 2.87
CA ASN A 184 -2.75 19.45 2.40
C ASN A 184 -2.09 18.69 1.26
N ALA A 185 -1.75 17.43 1.48
CA ALA A 185 -1.06 16.58 0.52
C ALA A 185 -1.97 15.42 0.08
N LEU A 186 -1.92 15.10 -1.21
CA LEU A 186 -2.45 13.85 -1.75
C LEU A 186 -1.28 12.96 -2.10
N VAL A 187 -1.15 11.84 -1.41
CA VAL A 187 -0.11 10.83 -1.66
C VAL A 187 -0.75 9.65 -2.35
N VAL A 188 -0.23 9.26 -3.50
CA VAL A 188 -0.78 8.19 -4.32
C VAL A 188 0.24 7.07 -4.39
N ARG A 189 -0.25 5.83 -4.35
CA ARG A 189 0.59 4.67 -4.56
C ARG A 189 1.15 4.63 -5.99
N SER A 190 2.44 4.32 -6.11
CA SER A 190 3.17 4.23 -7.37
C SER A 190 3.82 2.85 -7.56
N ILE A 191 4.26 2.56 -8.77
CA ILE A 191 4.95 1.31 -9.10
C ILE A 191 6.41 1.43 -8.63
N VAL A 192 6.88 0.46 -7.84
CA VAL A 192 8.22 0.44 -7.24
C VAL A 192 9.37 0.53 -8.25
N THR A 193 9.16 0.06 -9.48
CA THR A 193 10.13 0.17 -10.58
C THR A 193 10.39 1.61 -11.00
N SER A 194 9.40 2.49 -10.86
CA SER A 194 9.50 3.91 -11.20
C SER A 194 9.92 4.77 -10.00
N HIS A 195 9.44 4.41 -8.82
CA HIS A 195 9.66 5.15 -7.57
C HIS A 195 9.98 4.13 -6.47
N PRO A 196 11.25 4.06 -5.99
CA PRO A 196 11.67 3.05 -5.01
C PRO A 196 10.83 3.02 -3.73
N ASP A 197 10.27 4.16 -3.33
CA ASP A 197 9.42 4.31 -2.14
C ASP A 197 8.02 3.70 -2.31
N GLY A 198 7.64 3.31 -3.54
CA GLY A 198 6.31 2.75 -3.84
C GLY A 198 5.15 3.75 -3.73
N MET A 199 5.44 5.02 -3.50
CA MET A 199 4.48 6.11 -3.32
C MET A 199 5.02 7.42 -3.88
N VAL A 200 4.13 8.33 -4.22
CA VAL A 200 4.47 9.66 -4.73
C VAL A 200 3.52 10.71 -4.19
N ILE A 201 4.02 11.92 -3.97
CA ILE A 201 3.20 13.09 -3.70
C ILE A 201 2.61 13.56 -5.04
N ASP A 202 1.30 13.43 -5.18
CA ASP A 202 0.59 13.74 -6.43
C ASP A 202 0.02 15.16 -6.44
N ARG A 203 -0.31 15.70 -5.27
CA ARG A 203 -0.74 17.09 -5.11
C ARG A 203 -0.33 17.64 -3.77
N ILE A 204 0.02 18.91 -3.74
CA ILE A 204 0.30 19.64 -2.51
C ILE A 204 -0.31 21.04 -2.57
N ASN A 205 -1.07 21.40 -1.55
CA ASN A 205 -1.60 22.74 -1.39
C ASN A 205 -1.23 23.27 0.00
N THR A 206 -0.63 24.45 0.06
CA THR A 206 -0.28 25.12 1.31
C THR A 206 -1.12 26.37 1.51
N THR A 207 -1.68 26.51 2.71
CA THR A 207 -2.52 27.65 3.08
C THR A 207 -1.96 28.31 4.33
N PRO A 208 -1.86 29.66 4.39
CA PRO A 208 -1.46 30.34 5.61
C PRO A 208 -2.42 30.03 6.75
N ILE A 209 -1.88 29.62 7.89
CA ILE A 209 -2.66 29.50 9.12
C ILE A 209 -2.84 30.93 9.61
N SER A 210 -3.98 31.53 9.28
CA SER A 210 -4.35 32.82 9.86
C SER A 210 -4.47 32.58 11.36
N ALA A 211 -3.68 33.29 12.17
CA ALA A 211 -3.92 33.37 13.59
C ALA A 211 -5.37 33.87 13.75
N SER A 212 -6.29 32.97 14.09
CA SER A 212 -7.68 33.35 14.30
C SER A 212 -7.69 34.41 15.40
N ALA A 213 -8.26 35.56 15.09
CA ALA A 213 -8.61 36.58 16.05
C ALA A 213 -9.39 35.92 17.21
N GLY A 214 -8.70 35.68 18.32
CA GLY A 214 -9.33 35.42 19.61
C GLY A 214 -9.75 36.77 20.18
N GLY A 215 -11.02 37.12 19.99
CA GLY A 215 -11.73 38.08 20.83
C GLY A 215 -12.22 37.43 22.10
#